data_AF-A0A9D4LAG5-F1
#
_entry.id   AF-A0A9D4LAG5-F1
#
_cell.length_a   1.000
_cell.length_b   1.000
_cell.length_c   1.000
_cell.angle_alpha   90.00
_cell.angle_beta   90.00
_cell.angle_gamma   90.00
#
_symmetry.space_group_name_H-M   'P 1'
#
loop_
_entity.id
_entity.type
_entity.pdbx_description
1 polymer ?
#
loop_
_entity_poly.entity_id
_entity_poly.type
_entity_poly.pdbx_seq_one_letter_code
_entity_poly.pdbx_strand_id
1 'polypeptide(L)'
;MASAHRYKTRTESLPNSLPNALMFGNGQLNHEENPNYLVYKKMEQIVERMQDEHTGVPVRTVKSFMSKVPSVFTGQDLITWMMKNLDVEDQVEALHLAHLMSSHGYFFPIDDHYLTVKCDNTYYRFQ
;
A
#
# COMPACT_ATOMS: atom_id res chain seq x y z
N MET A 1 -11.88 52.34 -16.38
CA MET A 1 -11.63 51.35 -17.45
C MET A 1 -10.72 50.27 -16.87
N ALA A 2 -11.30 49.16 -16.41
CA ALA A 2 -10.59 48.07 -15.77
C ALA A 2 -10.21 46.99 -16.80
N SER A 3 -8.94 46.64 -16.87
CA SER A 3 -8.39 45.67 -17.82
C SER A 3 -8.61 44.25 -17.29
N ALA A 4 -9.49 43.49 -17.94
CA ALA A 4 -9.75 42.09 -17.62
C ALA A 4 -8.60 41.21 -18.14
N HIS A 5 -7.72 40.76 -17.24
CA HIS A 5 -6.74 39.72 -17.53
C HIS A 5 -7.45 38.38 -17.70
N ARG A 6 -7.50 37.89 -18.94
CA ARG A 6 -7.97 36.54 -19.27
C ARG A 6 -7.02 35.53 -18.61
N TYR A 7 -7.52 34.76 -17.65
CA TYR A 7 -6.87 33.54 -17.19
C TYR A 7 -6.83 32.55 -18.36
N LYS A 8 -5.62 32.23 -18.83
CA LYS A 8 -5.38 31.19 -19.83
C LYS A 8 -5.45 29.85 -19.11
N THR A 9 -6.55 29.12 -19.30
CA THR A 9 -6.72 27.74 -18.82
C THR A 9 -5.63 26.87 -19.44
N ARG A 10 -4.60 26.53 -18.68
CA ARG A 10 -3.58 25.54 -19.03
C ARG A 10 -4.12 24.17 -18.63
N THR A 11 -4.90 23.55 -19.52
CA THR A 11 -5.08 22.09 -19.48
C THR A 11 -3.78 21.46 -19.94
N GLU A 12 -2.82 21.34 -19.03
CA GLU A 12 -1.76 20.35 -19.19
C GLU A 12 -2.35 19.01 -18.80
N SER A 13 -2.93 18.32 -19.79
CA SER A 13 -3.04 16.88 -19.73
C SER A 13 -1.64 16.33 -19.51
N LEU A 14 -1.41 15.68 -18.37
CA LEU A 14 -0.24 14.85 -18.15
C LEU A 14 -0.06 13.97 -19.40
N PRO A 15 1.14 13.84 -19.96
CA PRO A 15 1.35 12.97 -21.11
C PRO A 15 0.92 11.55 -20.72
N ASN A 16 -0.14 11.05 -21.37
CA ASN A 16 -0.64 9.67 -21.24
C ASN A 16 0.36 8.62 -21.80
N SER A 17 1.60 9.01 -22.08
CA SER A 17 2.64 8.12 -22.55
C SER A 17 3.87 8.27 -21.66
N LEU A 18 4.18 7.19 -20.95
CA LEU A 18 5.45 7.03 -20.24
C LEU A 18 6.60 7.25 -21.23
N PRO A 19 7.73 7.86 -20.81
CA PRO A 19 8.87 8.10 -21.68
C PRO A 19 9.33 6.82 -22.40
N ASN A 20 9.68 6.91 -23.68
CA ASN A 20 10.18 5.78 -24.49
C ASN A 20 11.36 5.02 -23.85
N ALA A 21 12.09 5.64 -22.92
CA ALA A 21 13.13 4.99 -22.13
C ALA A 21 12.60 3.79 -21.34
N LEU A 22 11.36 3.87 -20.85
CA LEU A 22 10.72 2.80 -20.08
C LEU A 22 10.09 1.71 -20.96
N MET A 23 10.29 1.70 -22.27
CA MET A 23 9.67 0.73 -23.19
C MET A 23 10.75 -0.09 -23.89
N PHE A 24 10.72 -1.42 -23.75
CA PHE A 24 11.46 -2.32 -24.63
C PHE A 24 10.97 -2.16 -26.07
N GLY A 25 11.81 -2.48 -27.06
CA GLY A 25 11.48 -2.41 -28.49
C GLY A 25 10.23 -3.20 -28.94
N ASN A 26 9.66 -4.02 -28.05
CA ASN A 26 8.41 -4.77 -28.25
C ASN A 26 7.19 -4.15 -27.52
N GLY A 27 7.28 -2.92 -26.99
CA GLY A 27 6.19 -2.22 -26.31
C GLY A 27 5.90 -2.71 -24.88
N GLN A 28 6.82 -3.47 -24.27
CA GLN A 28 6.72 -3.85 -22.86
C GLN A 28 7.44 -2.84 -21.97
N LEU A 29 6.86 -2.54 -20.81
CA LEU A 29 7.46 -1.65 -19.84
C LEU A 29 8.73 -2.28 -19.26
N ASN A 30 9.87 -1.61 -19.41
CA ASN A 30 11.10 -1.94 -18.72
C ASN A 30 10.98 -1.49 -17.26
N HIS A 31 10.36 -2.35 -16.44
CA HIS A 31 10.15 -2.07 -15.02
C HIS A 31 11.46 -1.90 -14.27
N GLU A 32 12.56 -2.53 -14.71
CA GLU A 32 13.87 -2.45 -14.04
C GLU A 32 14.51 -1.06 -14.10
N GLU A 33 14.09 -0.20 -15.04
CA GLU A 33 14.54 1.20 -15.13
C GLU A 33 13.64 2.20 -14.39
N ASN A 34 12.51 1.74 -13.83
CA ASN A 34 11.73 2.60 -12.95
C ASN A 34 12.49 2.79 -11.63
N PRO A 35 12.80 4.04 -11.22
CA PRO A 35 13.58 4.30 -10.01
C PRO A 35 12.94 3.70 -8.74
N ASN A 36 11.63 3.43 -8.75
CA ASN A 36 10.90 2.86 -7.62
C ASN A 36 10.81 1.32 -7.67
N TYR A 37 11.24 0.66 -8.75
CA TYR A 37 11.08 -0.79 -8.93
C TYR A 37 11.68 -1.61 -7.79
N LEU A 38 12.91 -1.27 -7.37
CA LEU A 38 13.58 -1.96 -6.27
C LEU A 38 12.83 -1.83 -4.94
N VAL A 39 12.14 -0.70 -4.72
CA VAL A 39 11.32 -0.49 -3.52
C VAL A 39 10.11 -1.39 -3.57
N TYR A 40 9.35 -1.39 -4.68
CA TYR A 40 8.17 -2.25 -4.84
C TYR A 40 8.52 -3.73 -4.72
N LYS A 41 9.61 -4.16 -5.35
CA LYS A 41 10.09 -5.55 -5.23
C LYS A 41 10.36 -5.96 -3.79
N LYS A 42 10.95 -5.07 -2.97
CA LYS A 42 11.16 -5.35 -1.54
C LYS A 42 9.86 -5.37 -0.75
N MET A 43 8.93 -4.46 -1.04
CA MET A 43 7.62 -4.42 -0.39
C MET A 43 6.81 -5.68 -0.70
N GLU A 44 6.82 -6.13 -1.95
CA GLU A 44 6.19 -7.39 -2.39
C GLU A 44 6.74 -8.59 -1.64
N GLN A 45 8.07 -8.70 -1.49
CA GLN A 45 8.68 -9.78 -0.71
C GLN A 45 8.24 -9.79 0.77
N ILE A 46 8.02 -8.61 1.36
CA ILE A 46 7.49 -8.51 2.73
C ILE A 46 6.04 -8.99 2.74
N VAL A 47 5.21 -8.55 1.79
CA VAL A 47 3.79 -8.90 1.69
C VAL A 47 3.59 -10.39 1.42
N GLU A 48 4.43 -11.02 0.60
CA GLU A 48 4.45 -12.47 0.39
C GLU A 48 4.69 -13.21 1.70
N ARG A 49 5.68 -12.78 2.50
CA ARG A 49 5.94 -13.35 3.83
C ARG A 49 4.79 -13.12 4.81
N MET A 50 4.14 -11.96 4.74
CA MET A 50 2.97 -11.66 5.58
C MET A 50 1.77 -12.56 5.24
N GLN A 51 1.67 -13.05 4.00
CA GLN A 51 0.58 -13.92 3.55
C GLN A 51 0.87 -15.41 3.72
N ASP A 52 2.05 -15.78 4.22
CA ASP A 52 2.41 -17.18 4.46
C ASP A 52 1.41 -17.86 5.41
N GLU A 53 0.95 -19.07 5.06
CA GLU A 53 -0.13 -19.77 5.77
C GLU A 53 0.23 -20.17 7.21
N HIS A 54 1.52 -20.30 7.53
CA HIS A 54 1.98 -20.83 8.81
C HIS A 54 2.70 -19.79 9.66
N THR A 55 3.45 -18.91 9.02
CA THR A 55 4.34 -17.94 9.66
C THR A 55 3.87 -16.50 9.45
N GLY A 56 2.91 -16.27 8.57
CA GLY A 56 2.37 -14.95 8.22
C GLY A 56 1.47 -14.31 9.27
N VAL A 57 0.83 -13.21 8.89
CA VAL A 57 -0.13 -12.49 9.72
C VAL A 57 -1.42 -13.33 9.83
N PRO A 58 -1.96 -13.56 11.04
CA PRO A 58 -3.18 -14.35 11.21
C PRO A 58 -4.41 -13.72 10.51
N VAL A 59 -4.80 -14.30 9.38
CA VAL A 59 -6.02 -13.92 8.65
C VAL A 59 -7.19 -14.80 9.08
N ARG A 60 -8.32 -14.17 9.38
CA ARG A 60 -9.53 -14.85 9.85
C ARG A 60 -10.79 -14.29 9.22
N THR A 61 -11.85 -15.09 9.27
CA THR A 61 -13.19 -14.60 9.01
C THR A 61 -13.84 -14.23 10.33
N VAL A 62 -14.21 -12.96 10.50
CA VAL A 62 -14.87 -12.49 11.72
C VAL A 62 -16.39 -12.49 11.53
N LYS A 63 -17.12 -12.94 12.55
CA LYS A 63 -18.58 -12.99 12.56
C LYS A 63 -19.10 -12.09 13.68
N SER A 64 -19.96 -11.15 13.32
CA SER A 64 -20.79 -10.37 14.23
C SER A 64 -22.25 -10.83 14.13
N PHE A 65 -23.14 -10.23 14.92
CA PHE A 65 -24.56 -10.60 14.99
C PHE A 65 -25.26 -10.46 13.62
N MET A 66 -24.90 -9.46 12.82
CA MET A 66 -25.54 -9.17 11.51
C MET A 66 -24.59 -9.19 10.32
N SER A 67 -23.28 -9.37 10.53
CA SER A 67 -22.28 -9.31 9.45
C SER A 67 -21.23 -10.40 9.57
N LYS A 68 -20.66 -10.79 8.43
CA LYS A 68 -19.52 -11.69 8.33
C LYS A 68 -18.49 -11.02 7.42
N VAL A 69 -17.31 -10.74 7.96
CA VAL A 69 -16.23 -10.11 7.18
C VAL A 69 -15.14 -11.16 6.97
N PRO A 70 -15.02 -11.71 5.74
CA PRO A 70 -14.01 -12.71 5.44
C PRO A 70 -12.63 -12.06 5.26
N SER A 71 -11.60 -12.88 5.45
CA SER A 71 -10.22 -12.58 5.10
C SER A 71 -9.74 -11.23 5.63
N VAL A 72 -9.77 -11.08 6.95
CA VAL A 72 -9.26 -9.89 7.64
C VAL A 72 -8.23 -10.25 8.70
N PHE A 73 -7.33 -9.32 8.95
CA PHE A 73 -6.39 -9.35 10.08
C PHE A 73 -6.53 -8.05 10.87
N THR A 74 -5.99 -8.01 12.09
CA THR A 74 -6.00 -6.78 12.90
C THR A 74 -4.71 -6.00 12.76
N GLY A 75 -4.77 -4.69 12.98
CA GLY A 75 -3.57 -3.86 13.03
C GLY A 75 -2.59 -4.29 14.12
N GLN A 76 -3.08 -4.72 15.28
CA GLN A 76 -2.24 -5.31 16.34
C GLN A 76 -1.50 -6.56 15.86
N ASP A 77 -2.19 -7.49 15.19
CA ASP A 77 -1.59 -8.72 14.66
C ASP A 77 -0.52 -8.39 13.60
N LEU A 78 -0.79 -7.42 12.71
CA LEU A 78 0.15 -6.94 11.70
C LEU A 78 1.42 -6.36 12.34
N ILE A 79 1.29 -5.41 13.26
CA ILE A 79 2.45 -4.74 13.87
C ILE A 79 3.27 -5.72 14.71
N THR A 80 2.61 -6.63 15.43
CA THR A 80 3.29 -7.70 16.18
C THR A 80 4.08 -8.62 15.25
N TRP A 81 3.52 -8.98 14.09
CA TRP A 81 4.21 -9.78 13.10
C TRP A 81 5.43 -9.04 12.52
N MET A 82 5.29 -7.75 12.20
CA MET A 82 6.37 -6.93 11.65
C MET A 82 7.54 -6.83 12.63
N MET A 83 7.28 -6.51 13.90
CA MET A 83 8.32 -6.46 14.93
C MET A 83 9.05 -7.78 15.14
N LYS A 84 8.40 -8.92 14.89
CA LYS A 84 8.99 -10.25 15.04
C LYS A 84 9.82 -10.68 13.83
N ASN A 85 9.39 -10.29 12.62
CA ASN A 85 9.89 -10.86 11.37
C ASN A 85 10.74 -9.88 10.55
N LEU A 86 10.67 -8.60 10.88
CA LEU A 86 11.45 -7.52 10.31
C LEU A 86 12.40 -6.98 11.39
N ASP A 87 13.58 -6.56 10.97
CA ASP A 87 14.59 -5.95 11.84
C ASP A 87 14.23 -4.48 12.07
N VAL A 88 13.21 -4.25 12.90
CA VAL A 88 12.73 -2.92 13.31
C VAL A 88 12.98 -2.72 14.81
N GLU A 89 13.36 -1.51 15.19
CA GLU A 89 13.81 -1.16 16.54
C GLU A 89 12.66 -1.12 17.54
N ASP A 90 11.52 -0.55 17.13
CA ASP A 90 10.36 -0.36 18.00
C ASP A 90 9.01 -0.39 17.25
N GLN A 91 7.93 -0.27 18.03
CA GLN A 91 6.57 -0.24 17.50
C GLN A 91 6.30 0.98 16.60
N VAL A 92 6.97 2.11 16.86
CA VAL A 92 6.77 3.34 16.10
C VAL A 92 7.34 3.17 14.69
N GLU A 93 8.52 2.56 14.57
CA GLU A 93 9.11 2.22 13.28
C GLU A 93 8.26 1.19 12.52
N ALA A 94 7.81 0.13 13.20
CA ALA A 94 6.92 -0.86 12.60
C ALA A 94 5.62 -0.23 12.06
N LEU A 95 5.01 0.67 12.85
CA LEU A 95 3.83 1.43 12.43
C LEU A 95 4.13 2.36 11.25
N HIS A 96 5.28 3.02 11.25
CA HIS A 96 5.68 3.88 10.14
C HIS A 96 5.80 3.09 8.83
N LEU A 97 6.47 1.93 8.86
CA LEU A 97 6.57 1.05 7.70
C LEU A 97 5.19 0.55 7.26
N ALA A 98 4.32 0.16 8.19
CA ALA A 98 2.97 -0.29 7.88
C ALA A 98 2.12 0.80 7.20
N HIS A 99 2.24 2.06 7.63
CA HIS A 99 1.61 3.20 6.96
C HIS A 99 2.08 3.35 5.52
N LEU A 100 3.40 3.27 5.28
CA LEU A 100 3.96 3.34 3.94
C LEU A 100 3.41 2.20 3.06
N MET A 101 3.42 0.96 3.55
CA MET A 101 2.87 -0.18 2.83
C MET A 101 1.38 -0.03 2.50
N SER A 102 0.58 0.48 3.44
CA SER A 102 -0.84 0.75 3.20
C SER A 102 -1.03 1.86 2.16
N SER A 103 -0.23 2.94 2.22
CA SER A 103 -0.31 4.06 1.27
C SER A 103 0.05 3.66 -0.18
N HIS A 104 0.88 2.63 -0.34
CA HIS A 104 1.19 2.00 -1.63
C HIS A 104 0.14 0.97 -2.07
N GLY A 105 -0.90 0.73 -1.28
CA GLY A 105 -2.05 -0.07 -1.65
C GLY A 105 -1.90 -1.57 -1.41
N TYR A 106 -0.91 -2.04 -0.66
CA TYR A 106 -0.74 -3.48 -0.39
C TYR A 106 -1.79 -4.04 0.58
N PHE A 107 -2.32 -3.20 1.46
CA PHE A 107 -3.44 -3.52 2.33
C PHE A 107 -4.15 -2.24 2.80
N PHE A 108 -5.42 -2.37 3.13
CA PHE A 108 -6.29 -1.24 3.45
C PHE A 108 -7.26 -1.58 4.61
N PRO A 109 -7.66 -0.57 5.42
CA PRO A 109 -8.66 -0.76 6.46
C PRO A 109 -10.03 -1.04 5.83
N ILE A 110 -10.84 -1.89 6.49
CA ILE A 110 -12.16 -2.28 5.98
C ILE A 110 -13.19 -1.15 6.12
N ASP A 111 -13.14 -0.41 7.23
CA ASP A 111 -14.18 0.53 7.64
C ASP A 111 -13.76 2.00 7.50
N ASP A 112 -12.60 2.28 6.87
CA ASP A 112 -12.06 3.63 6.74
C ASP A 112 -11.55 3.87 5.30
N HIS A 113 -11.60 5.13 4.85
CA HIS A 113 -11.07 5.56 3.55
C HIS A 113 -9.61 6.01 3.63
N TYR A 114 -9.11 6.30 4.84
CA TYR A 114 -7.72 6.69 5.02
C TYR A 114 -6.81 5.45 5.06
N LEU A 115 -5.83 5.36 4.16
CA LEU A 115 -4.82 4.30 4.10
C LEU A 115 -3.79 4.43 5.24
N THR A 116 -4.27 4.29 6.47
CA THR A 116 -3.49 4.44 7.70
C THR A 116 -3.64 3.23 8.61
N VAL A 117 -2.58 2.95 9.38
CA VAL A 117 -2.47 1.74 10.20
C VAL A 117 -2.46 2.11 11.66
N LYS A 118 -3.32 1.45 12.44
CA LYS A 118 -3.35 1.58 13.90
C LYS A 118 -2.95 0.27 14.53
N CYS A 119 -2.18 0.32 15.61
CA CYS A 119 -1.85 -0.86 16.41
C CYS A 119 -3.01 -1.15 17.37
N ASP A 120 -4.15 -1.56 16.81
CA ASP A 120 -5.37 -1.87 17.55
C ASP A 120 -6.19 -2.97 16.85
N ASN A 121 -7.45 -3.14 17.24
CA ASN A 121 -8.35 -4.14 16.69
C ASN A 121 -9.03 -3.75 15.37
N THR A 122 -8.61 -2.65 14.73
CA THR A 122 -9.11 -2.27 13.40
C THR A 122 -8.78 -3.37 12.40
N TYR A 123 -9.76 -3.71 11.56
CA TYR A 123 -9.61 -4.74 10.53
C TYR A 123 -9.02 -4.18 9.24
N TYR A 124 -8.08 -4.93 8.70
CA TYR A 124 -7.41 -4.67 7.43
C TYR A 124 -7.50 -5.89 6.50
N ARG A 125 -7.31 -5.66 5.20
CA ARG A 125 -7.26 -6.71 4.18
C ARG A 125 -6.15 -6.43 3.17
N PHE A 126 -5.49 -7.49 2.73
CA PHE A 126 -4.53 -7.46 1.62
C PHE A 126 -5.24 -7.15 0.29
N GLN A 127 -4.59 -6.41 -0.59
CA GLN A 127 -5.09 -6.04 -1.91
C GLN A 127 -5.11 -7.21 -2.91
#